data_AF-A0A921BFI8-F1
#
_entry.id   AF-A0A921BFI8-F1
#
_cell.length_a   1.000
_cell.length_b   1.000
_cell.length_c   1.000
_cell.angle_alpha   90.00
_cell.angle_beta   90.00
_cell.angle_gamma   90.00
#
_symmetry.space_group_name_H-M   'P 1'
#
loop_
_entity.id
_entity.type
_entity.pdbx_description
1 polymer ?
#
loop_
_entity_poly.entity_id
_entity_poly.type
_entity_poly.pdbx_seq_one_letter_code
_entity_poly.pdbx_strand_id
1 'polypeptide(L)'
;MATLLGIHGSVTYPGRLYHALEYALNYAGKQDNSLTTDLLHLGDFKMSFADGRELAGYQDDTEHVVARILSADMFLIATPVFRATFTGVLKKTFLIWFLSRVF
;
A
#
# COMPACT_ATOMS: atom_id res chain seq x y z
N MET A 1 0.28 19.70 -2.84
CA MET A 1 0.50 19.19 -1.47
C MET A 1 1.15 17.84 -1.63
N ALA A 2 2.23 17.55 -0.90
CA ALA A 2 2.89 16.25 -1.01
C ALA A 2 2.04 15.18 -0.33
N THR A 3 1.98 13.97 -0.89
CA THR A 3 1.15 12.88 -0.38
C THR A 3 1.99 11.79 0.25
N LEU A 4 1.77 11.55 1.56
CA LEU A 4 2.32 10.42 2.31
C LEU A 4 1.30 9.29 2.37
N LEU A 5 1.57 8.19 1.69
CA LEU A 5 0.76 7.00 1.73
C LEU A 5 1.29 6.00 2.76
N GLY A 6 0.51 5.73 3.80
CA GLY A 6 0.76 4.63 4.71
C GLY A 6 0.22 3.32 4.14
N ILE A 7 1.04 2.28 4.09
CA ILE A 7 0.64 0.96 3.55
C ILE A 7 0.65 -0.06 4.69
N HIS A 8 -0.52 -0.54 5.09
CA HIS A 8 -0.66 -1.70 5.98
C HIS A 8 -0.60 -2.98 5.15
N GLY A 9 0.60 -3.57 5.11
CA GLY A 9 0.98 -4.70 4.27
C GLY A 9 0.47 -6.05 4.77
N SER A 10 -0.77 -6.16 5.23
CA SER A 10 -1.37 -7.43 5.66
C SER A 10 -2.79 -7.56 5.13
N VAL A 11 -3.28 -8.80 4.99
CA VAL A 11 -4.70 -9.12 4.73
C VAL A 11 -5.47 -9.51 6.00
N THR A 12 -4.79 -9.53 7.14
CA THR A 12 -5.43 -9.80 8.44
C THR A 12 -6.23 -8.59 8.89
N TYR A 13 -7.28 -8.84 9.68
CA TYR A 13 -8.07 -7.79 10.33
C TYR A 13 -7.18 -6.72 11.00
N PRO A 14 -7.55 -5.43 10.93
CA PRO A 14 -6.81 -4.33 11.55
C PRO A 14 -6.44 -4.62 13.01
N GLY A 15 -5.15 -4.52 13.32
CA GLY A 15 -4.60 -4.79 14.65
C GLY A 15 -3.63 -3.71 15.11
N ARG A 16 -2.78 -4.04 16.08
CA ARG A 16 -1.82 -3.07 16.67
C ARG A 16 -0.95 -2.36 15.63
N LEU A 17 -0.49 -3.08 14.61
CA LEU A 17 0.36 -2.52 13.57
C LEU A 17 -0.40 -1.54 12.66
N TYR A 18 -1.66 -1.85 12.33
CA TYR A 18 -2.54 -0.94 11.60
C TYR A 18 -2.73 0.36 12.39
N HIS A 19 -3.10 0.27 13.67
CA HIS A 19 -3.33 1.46 14.50
C HIS A 19 -2.06 2.27 14.75
N ALA A 20 -0.89 1.62 14.83
CA ALA A 20 0.39 2.31 14.90
C ALA A 20 0.67 3.13 13.63
N LEU A 21 0.37 2.56 12.45
CA LEU A 21 0.49 3.26 11.17
C LEU A 21 -0.47 4.45 11.10
N GLU A 22 -1.74 4.22 11.43
CA GLU A 22 -2.79 5.25 11.49
C GLU A 22 -2.39 6.40 12.42
N TYR A 23 -1.88 6.09 13.62
CA TYR A 23 -1.37 7.08 14.56
C TYR A 23 -0.21 7.90 13.97
N ALA A 24 0.76 7.24 13.32
CA ALA A 24 1.92 7.91 12.73
C ALA A 24 1.51 8.86 11.60
N LEU A 25 0.60 8.45 10.72
CA LEU A 25 0.07 9.31 9.65
C LEU A 25 -0.69 10.51 10.23
N ASN A 26 -1.59 10.27 11.18
CA ASN A 26 -2.34 11.34 11.84
C ASN A 26 -1.44 12.34 12.56
N TYR A 27 -0.33 11.87 13.14
CA TYR A 27 0.66 12.74 13.75
C TYR A 27 1.41 13.56 12.68
N ALA A 28 1.86 12.93 11.59
CA ALA A 28 2.56 13.61 10.50
C ALA A 28 1.71 14.73 9.87
N GLY A 29 0.44 14.45 9.54
CA GLY A 29 -0.48 15.44 8.99
C GLY A 29 -0.80 16.61 9.93
N LYS A 30 -0.66 16.41 11.26
CA LYS A 30 -0.79 17.50 12.25
C LYS A 30 0.46 18.38 12.35
N GLN A 31 1.64 17.86 12.02
CA GLN A 31 2.90 18.61 12.09
C GLN A 31 3.12 19.48 10.84
N ASP A 32 2.64 19.05 9.69
CA ASP A 32 2.82 19.75 8.42
C ASP A 32 1.51 19.83 7.63
N ASN A 33 0.91 21.03 7.60
CA ASN A 33 -0.32 21.29 6.86
C ASN A 33 -0.15 21.23 5.33
N SER A 34 1.08 21.20 4.81
CA SER A 34 1.35 21.02 3.37
C SER A 34 1.36 19.55 2.96
N LEU A 35 1.32 18.64 3.93
CA LEU A 35 1.28 17.20 3.78
C LEU A 35 -0.16 16.68 3.75
N THR A 36 -0.49 15.90 2.74
CA THR A 36 -1.70 15.08 2.70
C THR A 36 -1.32 13.66 3.09
N THR A 37 -2.05 13.06 4.04
CA THR A 37 -1.81 11.69 4.48
C THR A 37 -2.95 10.78 4.08
N ASP A 38 -2.63 9.59 3.61
CA ASP A 38 -3.62 8.58 3.21
C ASP A 38 -3.20 7.20 3.74
N LEU A 39 -4.16 6.30 3.97
CA LEU A 39 -3.93 4.96 4.49
C LEU A 39 -4.49 3.91 3.53
N LEU A 40 -3.64 2.97 3.14
CA LEU A 40 -3.95 1.84 2.28
C LEU A 40 -3.77 0.53 3.08
N HIS A 41 -4.88 -0.10 3.47
CA HIS A 41 -4.84 -1.45 4.03
C HIS A 41 -5.09 -2.49 2.95
N LEU A 42 -4.08 -3.33 2.68
CA LEU A 42 -4.17 -4.34 1.61
C LEU A 42 -5.23 -5.42 1.87
N GLY A 43 -5.74 -5.55 3.10
CA GLY A 43 -6.81 -6.49 3.45
C GLY A 43 -8.20 -6.07 2.96
N ASP A 44 -8.37 -4.79 2.62
CA ASP A 44 -9.65 -4.26 2.13
C ASP A 44 -9.84 -4.49 0.61
N PHE A 45 -8.81 -4.99 -0.08
CA PHE A 45 -8.77 -5.10 -1.54
C PHE A 45 -8.54 -6.52 -2.01
N LYS A 46 -9.26 -6.93 -3.05
CA LYS A 46 -9.00 -8.17 -3.76
C LYS A 46 -7.97 -7.91 -4.84
N MET A 47 -6.77 -8.46 -4.65
CA MET A 47 -5.68 -8.31 -5.61
C MET A 47 -5.31 -9.63 -6.30
N SER A 48 -5.11 -9.57 -7.61
CA SER A 48 -4.57 -10.64 -8.44
C SER A 48 -3.09 -10.90 -8.17
N PHE A 49 -2.56 -11.97 -8.77
CA PHE A 49 -1.11 -12.23 -8.81
C PHE A 49 -0.48 -11.56 -10.02
N ALA A 50 0.82 -11.25 -9.91
CA ALA A 50 1.60 -10.79 -11.04
C ALA A 50 1.71 -11.93 -12.06
N ASP A 51 0.94 -11.85 -13.14
CA ASP A 51 0.89 -12.84 -14.21
C ASP A 51 1.26 -12.23 -15.59
N GLY A 52 1.76 -10.99 -15.59
CA GLY A 52 2.27 -10.31 -16.79
C GLY A 52 1.22 -9.53 -17.57
N ARG A 53 -0.05 -9.52 -17.14
CA ARG A 53 -1.06 -8.63 -17.72
C ARG A 53 -0.73 -7.16 -17.45
N GLU A 54 -1.10 -6.29 -18.38
CA GLU A 54 -1.14 -4.84 -18.18
C GLU A 54 -2.12 -4.47 -17.06
N LEU A 55 -1.92 -3.31 -16.42
CA LEU A 55 -2.74 -2.88 -15.29
C LEU A 55 -4.24 -2.82 -15.62
N ALA A 56 -4.61 -2.32 -16.79
CA ALA A 56 -6.01 -2.25 -17.24
C ALA A 56 -6.64 -3.63 -17.51
N GLY A 57 -5.83 -4.71 -17.54
CA GLY A 57 -6.27 -6.09 -17.73
C GLY A 57 -6.69 -6.80 -16.44
N TYR A 58 -6.52 -6.17 -15.27
CA TYR A 58 -7.01 -6.71 -14.01
C TYR A 58 -8.48 -6.32 -13.80
N GLN A 59 -9.33 -7.31 -13.49
CA GLN A 59 -10.77 -7.11 -13.25
C GLN A 59 -11.13 -6.99 -11.76
N ASP A 60 -10.14 -6.81 -10.91
CA ASP A 60 -10.27 -6.65 -9.47
C ASP A 60 -9.63 -5.32 -9.02
N ASP A 61 -9.40 -5.17 -7.72
CA ASP A 61 -8.91 -3.91 -7.16
C ASP A 61 -7.42 -3.64 -7.45
N THR A 62 -6.73 -4.51 -8.20
CA THR A 62 -5.29 -4.41 -8.43
C THR A 62 -4.89 -3.10 -9.09
N GLU A 63 -5.59 -2.67 -10.15
CA GLU A 63 -5.30 -1.41 -10.84
C GLU A 63 -5.49 -0.22 -9.88
N HIS A 64 -6.57 -0.21 -9.11
CA HIS A 64 -6.88 0.83 -8.15
C HIS A 64 -5.79 0.95 -7.06
N VAL A 65 -5.37 -0.18 -6.48
CA VAL A 65 -4.31 -0.21 -5.47
C VAL A 65 -2.99 0.30 -6.04
N VAL A 66 -2.61 -0.16 -7.24
CA VAL A 66 -1.36 0.27 -7.88
C VAL A 66 -1.40 1.75 -8.24
N ALA A 67 -2.54 2.27 -8.71
CA ALA A 67 -2.73 3.69 -9.00
C ALA A 67 -2.54 4.56 -7.74
N ARG A 68 -3.06 4.14 -6.58
CA ARG A 68 -2.82 4.83 -5.31
C ARG A 68 -1.34 4.87 -4.96
N ILE A 69 -0.63 3.75 -5.12
CA ILE A 69 0.82 3.69 -4.88
C ILE A 69 1.58 4.59 -5.87
N LEU A 70 1.21 4.61 -7.15
CA LEU A 70 1.86 5.47 -8.15
C LEU A 70 1.62 6.97 -7.92
N SER A 71 0.48 7.34 -7.37
CA SER A 71 0.11 8.73 -7.10
C SER A 71 0.78 9.34 -5.87
N ALA A 72 1.38 8.51 -4.99
CA ALA A 72 1.97 8.98 -3.76
C ALA A 72 3.42 9.46 -3.97
N ASP A 73 3.79 10.52 -3.25
CA ASP A 73 5.16 11.07 -3.27
C ASP A 73 6.08 10.33 -2.27
N MET A 74 5.49 9.80 -1.19
CA MET A 74 6.21 9.16 -0.09
C MET A 74 5.42 7.97 0.46
N PHE A 75 6.14 7.01 1.04
CA PHE A 75 5.55 5.81 1.65
C PHE A 75 5.97 5.62 3.10
N LEU A 76 5.01 5.23 3.95
CA LEU A 76 5.25 4.65 5.27
C LEU A 76 4.71 3.22 5.29
N ILE A 77 5.57 2.22 5.30
CA ILE A 77 5.16 0.82 5.14
C ILE A 77 5.16 0.10 6.49
N ALA A 78 4.02 -0.47 6.86
CA ALA A 78 3.85 -1.27 8.06
C ALA A 78 3.43 -2.70 7.70
N THR A 79 4.32 -3.68 7.91
CA THR A 79 4.08 -5.10 7.61
C THR A 79 4.40 -5.97 8.82
N PRO A 80 3.53 -6.94 9.18
CA PRO A 80 3.90 -7.94 10.17
C PRO A 80 5.05 -8.81 9.63
N VAL A 81 5.80 -9.42 10.55
CA VAL A 81 6.86 -10.37 10.21
C VAL A 81 6.25 -11.76 10.08
N PHE A 82 6.06 -12.24 8.85
CA PHE A 82 5.61 -13.59 8.55
C PHE A 82 6.78 -14.37 7.94
N ARG A 83 7.18 -15.48 8.60
CA ARG A 83 8.32 -16.32 8.17
C ARG A 83 9.62 -15.51 7.98
N ALA A 84 9.97 -14.69 8.98
CA ALA A 84 11.17 -13.85 9.01
C ALA A 84 11.29 -12.81 7.88
N THR A 85 10.17 -12.48 7.22
CA THR A 85 10.13 -11.45 6.18
C THR A 85 8.77 -10.72 6.19
N PHE A 86 8.59 -9.81 5.25
CA PHE A 86 7.31 -9.13 5.00
C PHE A 86 6.29 -10.07 4.36
N THR A 87 5.01 -9.67 4.38
CA THR A 87 3.95 -10.55 3.89
C THR A 87 4.02 -10.80 2.38
N GLY A 88 3.47 -11.94 1.95
CA GLY A 88 3.33 -12.25 0.53
C GLY A 88 2.43 -11.26 -0.22
N VAL A 89 1.40 -10.70 0.45
CA VAL A 89 0.53 -9.69 -0.17
C VAL A 89 1.33 -8.43 -0.50
N LEU A 90 2.15 -7.94 0.44
CA LEU A 90 2.97 -6.75 0.21
C LEU A 90 3.99 -6.99 -0.91
N LYS A 91 4.66 -8.15 -0.90
CA LYS A 91 5.62 -8.54 -1.95
C LYS A 91 4.98 -8.50 -3.34
N LYS A 92 3.80 -9.10 -3.46
CA LYS A 92 3.06 -9.22 -4.71
C LYS A 92 2.58 -7.85 -5.20
N THR A 93 2.03 -7.01 -4.33
CA THR A 93 1.61 -5.64 -4.65
C THR A 93 2.75 -4.82 -5.24
N PHE A 94 3.93 -4.83 -4.59
CA PHE A 94 5.10 -4.10 -5.09
C PHE A 94 5.68 -4.70 -6.37
N LEU A 95 5.55 -6.02 -6.58
CA LEU A 95 5.95 -6.63 -7.84
C LEU A 95 5.07 -6.16 -9.01
N ILE A 96 3.75 -6.12 -8.84
CA ILE A 96 2.83 -5.62 -9.88
C ILE A 96 3.10 -4.13 -10.16
N TRP A 97 3.24 -3.32 -9.11
CA TRP A 97 3.61 -1.91 -9.22
C TRP A 97 4.94 -1.69 -9.95
N PHE A 98 5.94 -2.54 -9.69
CA PHE A 98 7.23 -2.43 -10.37
C PHE A 98 7.08 -2.76 -11.86
N LEU A 99 6.35 -3.83 -12.20
CA LEU A 99 6.13 -4.24 -13.58
C LEU A 99 5.36 -3.19 -14.39
N SER A 100 4.41 -2.48 -13.77
CA SER A 100 3.67 -1.39 -14.43
C SER A 100 4.49 -0.13 -14.71
N ARG A 101 5.79 -0.11 -14.36
CA ARG A 101 6.72 0.97 -14.71
C ARG A 101 7.72 0.58 -15.79
N VAL A 102 7.81 -0.72 -16.11
CA VAL A 102 8.78 -1.28 -17.06
C VAL A 102 8.11 -1.59 -18.40
N PHE A 103 6.82 -1.89 -18.37
CA PHE A 103 5.94 -2.05 -19.53
C PHE A 103 4.93 -0.90 -19.55
#